data_AF-K3YH29-F1
#
_entry.id   AF-K3YH29-F1
#
_cell.length_a   1.000
_cell.length_b   1.000
_cell.length_c   1.000
_cell.angle_alpha   90.00
_cell.angle_beta   90.00
_cell.angle_gamma   90.00
#
_symmetry.space_group_name_H-M   'P 1'
#
loop_
_entity.id
_entity.type
_entity.pdbx_description
1 polymer ?
#
loop_
_entity_poly.entity_id
_entity_poly.type
_entity_poly.pdbx_seq_one_letter_code
_entity_poly.pdbx_strand_id
1 'polypeptide(L)'
;MCRKSNGVPPCTAPPRPGWLAWLQAPACASPTPLYEHPAHQARPNEPERFFLCRRRPLPPRFGPLAIAAAHEAPERRPHLPPPHQAQEPSKSRQPRRPRGGETATHCHPPPPPSFSLRLDPGRAHLASLQSGMASTVAFSSVSAQAGLIQKPRNHGVTSHYGLKASSSSVSFGFESSFLGRNASLRASVAPRIVPKATSGSQISPQASYKVAVLGAAGGIGQPLGLLIKMSPLVSELHLYDIANVKGVAADLSHCNSPAQVLDFTGPSELANCLKGVDVVVIPAGVPRKPGMTRDDLFNINASIVKSLVEAVADNCPDAFIHIISNPVNSTVPIAAEVLKQKGVYNPKKLFGVTTLDVVRANTFVAQKKNLKLIDVDVPVVGGHAGITILPLLSKTRPSVTFTEEETEELTKRIQNAGTEVVEAKAGAGSATLSMAYAAARFVESSLRALAGDPDVYECTFIQSELTDLPFFASRVKLGKNGVESVSADLEGVTEYEAKALEALKAELKGSIEKGIAFANKQQEAAASV
;
A
#
# COMPACT_ATOMS: atom_id res chain seq x y z
N MET A 1 48.79 0.71 52.21
CA MET A 1 49.08 0.76 53.67
C MET A 1 48.05 1.70 54.33
N CYS A 2 47.56 1.38 55.54
CA CYS A 2 46.80 2.21 56.52
C CYS A 2 45.54 3.01 56.02
N ARG A 3 44.27 2.87 56.48
CA ARG A 3 43.64 2.93 57.84
C ARG A 3 44.05 4.22 58.62
N LYS A 4 43.22 5.08 59.26
CA LYS A 4 41.86 5.11 59.90
C LYS A 4 41.40 6.62 59.99
N SER A 5 40.22 7.09 60.46
CA SER A 5 38.80 6.65 60.48
C SER A 5 37.88 7.62 61.28
N ASN A 6 36.60 7.80 60.88
CA ASN A 6 35.40 8.28 61.66
C ASN A 6 35.10 9.80 61.84
N GLY A 7 33.80 10.16 61.77
CA GLY A 7 33.22 11.44 62.25
C GLY A 7 31.76 11.75 61.83
N VAL A 8 30.76 11.41 62.67
CA VAL A 8 29.27 11.54 62.56
C VAL A 8 28.71 11.42 64.01
N PRO A 9 27.58 12.01 64.53
CA PRO A 9 26.30 12.55 63.98
C PRO A 9 26.05 14.06 64.42
N PRO A 10 24.84 14.69 64.64
CA PRO A 10 23.42 14.25 64.52
C PRO A 10 22.39 15.23 63.89
N CYS A 11 21.12 14.76 63.82
CA CYS A 11 19.93 15.43 63.27
C CYS A 11 19.06 16.15 64.33
N THR A 12 18.36 17.23 63.95
CA THR A 12 17.12 17.73 64.62
C THR A 12 16.21 18.52 63.66
N ALA A 13 14.91 18.21 63.66
CA ALA A 13 13.79 19.10 63.23
C ALA A 13 13.20 19.81 64.50
N PRO A 14 12.06 20.55 64.54
CA PRO A 14 10.98 20.85 63.57
C PRO A 14 10.87 22.41 63.35
N PRO A 15 9.73 23.13 63.12
CA PRO A 15 8.32 22.76 62.87
C PRO A 15 7.62 23.53 61.69
N ARG A 16 6.28 23.61 61.73
CA ARG A 16 5.41 24.53 60.96
C ARG A 16 4.65 25.46 61.94
N PRO A 17 4.03 26.55 61.44
CA PRO A 17 2.57 26.72 61.63
C PRO A 17 1.83 27.16 60.35
N GLY A 18 0.50 27.33 60.40
CA GLY A 18 -0.36 27.74 59.27
C GLY A 18 -1.57 28.60 59.69
N TRP A 19 -2.66 28.57 58.90
CA TRP A 19 -3.93 29.35 59.03
C TRP A 19 -3.81 30.84 58.60
N LEU A 20 -4.77 31.57 58.00
CA LEU A 20 -6.17 31.41 57.53
C LEU A 20 -6.29 31.99 56.08
N ALA A 21 -7.08 31.47 55.12
CA ALA A 21 -8.55 31.39 54.95
C ALA A 21 -9.29 32.69 54.51
N TRP A 22 -10.03 32.62 53.39
CA TRP A 22 -11.24 33.40 53.09
C TRP A 22 -12.20 32.58 52.21
N LEU A 23 -13.50 32.75 52.44
CA LEU A 23 -14.63 32.03 51.84
C LEU A 23 -15.48 32.99 50.97
N GLN A 24 -16.16 32.47 49.95
CA GLN A 24 -17.64 32.49 49.90
C GLN A 24 -18.22 31.75 48.69
N ALA A 25 -19.38 31.11 48.92
CA ALA A 25 -20.28 30.52 47.93
C ALA A 25 -21.74 30.78 48.38
N PRO A 26 -22.73 30.58 47.51
CA PRO A 26 -23.93 29.80 47.87
C PRO A 26 -24.19 28.67 46.83
N ALA A 27 -24.58 27.43 47.16
CA ALA A 27 -25.79 26.97 47.89
C ALA A 27 -27.09 27.21 47.06
N CYS A 28 -28.00 26.27 46.77
CA CYS A 28 -28.11 24.81 46.93
C CYS A 28 -28.78 24.24 45.62
N ALA A 29 -29.40 23.05 45.46
CA ALA A 29 -29.81 21.94 46.33
C ALA A 29 -30.03 20.64 45.52
N SER A 30 -30.00 19.46 46.18
CA SER A 30 -30.46 18.16 45.65
C SER A 30 -31.06 17.32 46.78
N PRO A 31 -32.09 16.49 46.54
CA PRO A 31 -32.36 15.34 47.41
C PRO A 31 -32.55 14.00 46.66
N THR A 32 -31.62 13.08 46.94
CA THR A 32 -31.75 11.61 47.17
C THR A 32 -32.62 10.67 46.29
N PRO A 33 -32.17 9.40 46.11
CA PRO A 33 -32.86 8.39 45.29
C PRO A 33 -33.88 7.53 46.06
N LEU A 34 -34.73 6.82 45.32
CA LEU A 34 -35.52 5.68 45.82
C LEU A 34 -35.36 4.45 44.91
N TYR A 35 -35.55 3.29 45.53
CA TYR A 35 -35.22 1.95 45.02
C TYR A 35 -36.47 1.25 44.46
N GLU A 36 -36.23 0.18 43.67
CA GLU A 36 -37.05 -1.04 43.47
C GLU A 36 -37.45 -1.42 42.03
N HIS A 37 -37.16 -2.69 41.72
CA HIS A 37 -37.73 -3.48 40.63
C HIS A 37 -39.07 -4.09 41.08
N PRO A 38 -39.95 -4.46 40.14
CA PRO A 38 -40.33 -5.88 40.10
C PRO A 38 -40.41 -6.49 38.69
N ALA A 39 -40.61 -7.80 38.64
CA ALA A 39 -40.60 -8.63 37.44
C ALA A 39 -42.01 -9.01 36.92
N HIS A 40 -42.04 -9.64 35.75
CA HIS A 40 -43.12 -10.40 35.09
C HIS A 40 -44.42 -10.71 35.88
N GLN A 41 -45.58 -10.46 35.25
CA GLN A 41 -46.59 -11.52 35.00
C GLN A 41 -47.63 -11.13 33.91
N ALA A 42 -48.61 -12.01 33.66
CA ALA A 42 -49.32 -12.20 32.38
C ALA A 42 -50.61 -11.37 32.14
N ARG A 43 -51.18 -11.52 30.92
CA ARG A 43 -52.40 -10.86 30.39
C ARG A 43 -53.72 -11.33 31.07
N PRO A 44 -54.88 -10.69 30.77
CA PRO A 44 -55.71 -11.15 29.62
C PRO A 44 -56.40 -10.05 28.76
N ASN A 45 -57.00 -10.54 27.66
CA ASN A 45 -57.94 -10.00 26.63
C ASN A 45 -58.93 -8.86 27.08
N GLU A 46 -59.63 -8.05 26.27
CA GLU A 46 -59.96 -7.86 24.81
C GLU A 46 -60.73 -6.48 24.68
N PRO A 47 -61.36 -6.03 23.56
CA PRO A 47 -61.30 -6.36 22.13
C PRO A 47 -61.14 -5.13 21.18
N GLU A 48 -61.35 -5.35 19.88
CA GLU A 48 -61.06 -4.49 18.72
C GLU A 48 -61.88 -3.18 18.55
N ARG A 49 -61.32 -2.21 17.78
CA ARG A 49 -62.08 -1.39 16.82
C ARG A 49 -61.31 -1.12 15.52
N PHE A 50 -61.92 -1.49 14.40
CA PHE A 50 -61.50 -1.16 13.03
C PHE A 50 -61.77 0.31 12.66
N PHE A 51 -60.91 0.91 11.83
CA PHE A 51 -61.32 1.97 10.89
C PHE A 51 -60.50 1.91 9.58
N LEU A 52 -61.19 1.93 8.44
CA LEU A 52 -60.57 1.99 7.11
C LEU A 52 -60.32 3.44 6.66
N CYS A 53 -59.20 3.71 5.97
CA CYS A 53 -59.28 4.49 4.72
C CYS A 53 -58.08 4.38 3.76
N ARG A 54 -58.38 3.93 2.53
CA ARG A 54 -57.86 4.35 1.21
C ARG A 54 -56.35 4.47 0.97
N ARG A 55 -55.85 3.55 0.13
CA ARG A 55 -54.64 3.71 -0.71
C ARG A 55 -54.82 4.84 -1.75
N ARG A 56 -53.74 5.55 -2.11
CA ARG A 56 -53.62 6.36 -3.34
C ARG A 56 -52.66 5.69 -4.35
N PRO A 57 -52.77 5.96 -5.66
CA PRO A 57 -52.08 5.19 -6.71
C PRO A 57 -50.69 5.74 -7.10
N LEU A 58 -49.89 4.87 -7.71
CA LEU A 58 -48.61 5.20 -8.36
C LEU A 58 -48.83 5.80 -9.77
N PRO A 59 -48.00 6.76 -10.22
CA PRO A 59 -47.99 7.23 -11.61
C PRO A 59 -47.25 6.24 -12.56
N PRO A 60 -47.48 6.33 -13.89
CA PRO A 60 -47.11 5.28 -14.84
C PRO A 60 -45.66 5.34 -15.35
N ARG A 61 -45.19 4.20 -15.90
CA ARG A 61 -43.93 4.09 -16.66
C ARG A 61 -44.05 4.72 -18.05
N PHE A 62 -42.99 5.37 -18.52
CA PHE A 62 -42.75 5.64 -19.94
C PHE A 62 -41.47 4.94 -20.42
N GLY A 63 -41.46 4.58 -21.71
CA GLY A 63 -40.36 3.88 -22.39
C GLY A 63 -39.20 4.81 -22.82
N PRO A 64 -38.20 4.25 -23.52
CA PRO A 64 -36.88 4.86 -23.64
C PRO A 64 -36.75 5.88 -24.79
N LEU A 65 -35.90 6.89 -24.56
CA LEU A 65 -35.35 7.76 -25.59
C LEU A 65 -33.91 8.15 -25.18
N ALA A 66 -33.05 8.34 -26.17
CA ALA A 66 -31.59 8.34 -25.99
C ALA A 66 -30.96 9.71 -26.32
N ILE A 67 -29.75 9.92 -25.77
CA ILE A 67 -28.73 10.90 -26.17
C ILE A 67 -29.10 12.39 -26.05
N ALA A 68 -28.46 13.07 -25.09
CA ALA A 68 -27.71 14.31 -25.33
C ALA A 68 -26.77 14.59 -24.14
N ALA A 69 -25.49 14.83 -24.40
CA ALA A 69 -24.56 15.34 -23.39
C ALA A 69 -24.63 16.87 -23.34
N ALA A 70 -24.77 17.46 -22.16
CA ALA A 70 -24.77 18.91 -21.97
C ALA A 70 -23.43 19.36 -21.35
N HIS A 71 -22.74 20.26 -22.03
CA HIS A 71 -21.62 21.02 -21.47
C HIS A 71 -22.15 22.05 -20.47
N GLU A 72 -21.57 22.13 -19.27
CA GLU A 72 -21.71 23.30 -18.40
C GLU A 72 -20.71 24.40 -18.81
N ALA A 73 -21.18 25.64 -18.79
CA ALA A 73 -20.39 26.85 -19.03
C ALA A 73 -20.19 27.61 -17.69
N PRO A 74 -19.05 28.31 -17.50
CA PRO A 74 -18.72 28.88 -16.19
C PRO A 74 -19.46 30.20 -15.89
N GLU A 75 -19.93 30.35 -14.66
CA GLU A 75 -20.54 31.58 -14.15
C GLU A 75 -19.53 32.73 -13.96
N ARG A 76 -20.00 33.97 -14.13
CA ARG A 76 -19.22 35.19 -13.97
C ARG A 76 -19.16 35.63 -12.51
N ARG A 77 -17.98 35.99 -12.00
CA ARG A 77 -17.84 36.75 -10.73
C ARG A 77 -17.90 38.27 -10.96
N PRO A 78 -18.46 39.05 -10.03
CA PRO A 78 -18.41 40.52 -10.08
C PRO A 78 -17.06 41.08 -9.62
N HIS A 79 -16.72 42.28 -10.09
CA HIS A 79 -15.48 42.99 -9.76
C HIS A 79 -15.52 43.67 -8.37
N LEU A 80 -14.35 43.80 -7.74
CA LEU A 80 -14.08 44.66 -6.58
C LEU A 80 -12.98 45.69 -6.95
N PRO A 81 -13.04 46.94 -6.43
CA PRO A 81 -12.07 47.99 -6.74
C PRO A 81 -10.80 47.91 -5.85
N PRO A 82 -9.68 48.53 -6.26
CA PRO A 82 -8.42 48.48 -5.53
C PRO A 82 -8.33 49.52 -4.39
N PRO A 83 -7.60 49.23 -3.29
CA PRO A 83 -7.29 50.22 -2.26
C PRO A 83 -6.05 51.08 -2.62
N HIS A 84 -6.02 52.29 -2.07
CA HIS A 84 -4.92 53.26 -2.25
C HIS A 84 -3.73 53.01 -1.31
N GLN A 85 -2.63 53.71 -1.64
CA GLN A 85 -1.29 53.68 -1.04
C GLN A 85 -1.22 53.86 0.49
N ALA A 86 -0.18 53.27 1.08
CA ALA A 86 0.48 53.77 2.30
C ALA A 86 2.02 53.85 2.06
N GLN A 87 2.66 54.85 2.66
CA GLN A 87 4.08 55.17 2.50
C GLN A 87 4.96 54.49 3.56
N GLU A 88 6.26 54.34 3.29
CA GLU A 88 7.32 54.29 4.32
C GLU A 88 8.65 54.90 3.77
N PRO A 89 9.62 55.26 4.64
CA PRO A 89 10.35 56.53 4.48
C PRO A 89 11.79 56.46 3.93
N SER A 90 12.39 57.66 3.77
CA SER A 90 13.70 57.91 3.16
C SER A 90 14.84 58.15 4.16
N LYS A 91 16.09 57.83 3.74
CA LYS A 91 17.41 58.40 4.07
C LYS A 91 18.50 57.54 3.39
N SER A 92 19.66 58.02 2.89
CA SER A 92 20.34 59.31 3.05
C SER A 92 21.42 59.61 1.96
N ARG A 93 21.71 60.92 1.74
CA ARG A 93 23.00 61.58 1.36
C ARG A 93 23.79 61.22 0.07
N GLN A 94 23.66 62.09 -0.96
CA GLN A 94 24.66 63.09 -1.48
C GLN A 94 26.19 62.75 -1.61
N PRO A 95 26.99 63.51 -2.42
CA PRO A 95 26.80 64.09 -3.78
C PRO A 95 28.08 64.14 -4.71
N ARG A 96 27.93 64.66 -5.97
CA ARG A 96 28.92 65.38 -6.86
C ARG A 96 29.42 64.75 -8.20
N ARG A 97 28.90 65.33 -9.31
CA ARG A 97 29.61 65.99 -10.46
C ARG A 97 30.56 65.19 -11.42
N PRO A 98 30.93 65.71 -12.62
CA PRO A 98 30.75 64.94 -13.88
C PRO A 98 31.92 64.93 -14.91
N ARG A 99 31.71 64.25 -16.06
CA ARG A 99 32.27 64.40 -17.44
C ARG A 99 32.96 63.15 -18.02
N GLY A 100 32.95 63.07 -19.36
CA GLY A 100 33.55 62.01 -20.20
C GLY A 100 32.50 60.97 -20.64
N GLY A 101 32.28 60.63 -21.92
CA GLY A 101 33.01 60.96 -23.16
C GLY A 101 33.67 59.71 -23.74
N GLU A 102 33.51 59.46 -25.06
CA GLU A 102 34.01 58.29 -25.82
C GLU A 102 33.27 56.95 -25.58
N THR A 103 33.16 55.98 -26.51
CA THR A 103 32.94 55.96 -27.99
C THR A 103 32.40 54.57 -28.39
N ALA A 104 31.94 54.42 -29.64
CA ALA A 104 31.91 53.17 -30.43
C ALA A 104 30.87 52.03 -30.11
N THR A 105 29.85 51.98 -30.98
CA THR A 105 29.34 50.79 -31.72
C THR A 105 29.05 49.46 -31.01
N HIS A 106 27.79 49.00 -31.10
CA HIS A 106 27.45 47.58 -31.23
C HIS A 106 26.28 47.35 -32.20
N CYS A 107 26.38 46.30 -33.03
CA CYS A 107 25.38 45.91 -34.02
C CYS A 107 24.33 44.95 -33.43
N HIS A 108 23.09 45.03 -33.91
CA HIS A 108 22.04 44.04 -33.65
C HIS A 108 21.95 42.97 -34.76
N PRO A 109 21.83 41.68 -34.41
CA PRO A 109 21.29 40.65 -35.31
C PRO A 109 19.77 40.45 -35.15
N PRO A 110 19.04 40.02 -36.19
CA PRO A 110 17.57 39.86 -36.20
C PRO A 110 17.05 38.49 -35.68
N PRO A 111 15.74 38.35 -35.38
CA PRO A 111 15.12 37.12 -34.86
C PRO A 111 14.85 36.03 -35.93
N PRO A 112 14.62 34.76 -35.53
CA PRO A 112 14.51 33.61 -36.43
C PRO A 112 13.13 33.44 -37.13
N PRO A 113 13.06 32.70 -38.25
CA PRO A 113 11.87 32.62 -39.11
C PRO A 113 10.83 31.57 -38.68
N SER A 114 9.57 31.87 -38.96
CA SER A 114 8.41 30.98 -38.80
C SER A 114 8.12 30.16 -40.06
N PHE A 115 7.85 28.85 -39.90
CA PHE A 115 7.40 27.98 -40.98
C PHE A 115 5.88 28.04 -41.15
N SER A 116 5.42 28.35 -42.37
CA SER A 116 4.01 28.26 -42.78
C SER A 116 3.91 27.53 -44.12
N LEU A 117 3.37 26.32 -44.12
CA LEU A 117 3.07 25.57 -45.35
C LEU A 117 1.73 26.04 -45.93
N ARG A 118 1.76 26.47 -47.21
CA ARG A 118 0.55 26.62 -48.03
C ARG A 118 0.37 25.35 -48.87
N LEU A 119 -0.87 24.89 -48.99
CA LEU A 119 -1.32 23.87 -49.94
C LEU A 119 -2.44 24.50 -50.80
N ASP A 120 -2.35 24.36 -52.12
CA ASP A 120 -3.44 24.60 -53.07
C ASP A 120 -3.07 23.98 -54.45
N PRO A 121 -4.00 23.78 -55.41
CA PRO A 121 -4.31 22.39 -55.77
C PRO A 121 -4.32 22.04 -57.28
N GLY A 122 -4.36 20.74 -57.54
CA GLY A 122 -5.05 20.15 -58.71
C GLY A 122 -4.19 19.64 -59.88
N ARG A 123 -4.35 18.35 -60.23
CA ARG A 123 -5.10 17.91 -61.43
C ARG A 123 -5.37 16.39 -61.39
N ALA A 124 -6.41 15.94 -62.09
CA ALA A 124 -6.95 14.58 -62.00
C ALA A 124 -6.48 13.64 -63.14
N HIS A 125 -6.65 12.33 -62.95
CA HIS A 125 -7.03 11.41 -64.03
C HIS A 125 -7.95 10.27 -63.53
N LEU A 126 -8.84 9.84 -64.44
CA LEU A 126 -9.89 8.80 -64.33
C LEU A 126 -9.30 7.36 -64.25
N ALA A 127 -10.01 6.27 -63.92
CA ALA A 127 -11.46 6.06 -63.67
C ALA A 127 -11.76 4.80 -62.80
N SER A 128 -12.95 4.83 -62.17
CA SER A 128 -13.91 3.73 -61.88
C SER A 128 -13.51 2.25 -62.00
N LEU A 129 -13.76 1.48 -60.92
CA LEU A 129 -14.81 0.44 -60.92
C LEU A 129 -15.24 0.05 -59.50
N GLN A 130 -16.55 -0.09 -59.29
CA GLN A 130 -17.17 -0.50 -58.02
C GLN A 130 -17.35 -2.01 -57.95
N SER A 131 -17.14 -2.60 -56.76
CA SER A 131 -18.20 -3.37 -56.08
C SER A 131 -17.83 -3.53 -54.61
N GLY A 132 -18.83 -3.52 -53.72
CA GLY A 132 -18.64 -3.73 -52.29
C GLY A 132 -19.50 -4.88 -51.80
N MET A 133 -19.05 -5.57 -50.76
CA MET A 133 -19.90 -6.39 -49.91
C MET A 133 -19.52 -6.18 -48.45
N ALA A 134 -20.46 -5.62 -47.69
CA ALA A 134 -20.47 -5.72 -46.24
C ALA A 134 -21.26 -6.98 -45.87
N SER A 135 -20.77 -7.76 -44.91
CA SER A 135 -21.50 -8.91 -44.37
C SER A 135 -21.74 -8.72 -42.88
N THR A 136 -23.00 -8.46 -42.55
CA THR A 136 -23.52 -8.38 -41.19
C THR A 136 -23.72 -9.80 -40.63
N VAL A 137 -23.20 -10.09 -39.43
CA VAL A 137 -23.47 -11.36 -38.75
C VAL A 137 -24.67 -11.19 -37.82
N ALA A 138 -25.68 -12.04 -37.99
CA ALA A 138 -26.92 -12.00 -37.23
C ALA A 138 -26.82 -12.77 -35.90
N PHE A 139 -27.42 -12.22 -34.84
CA PHE A 139 -27.70 -12.95 -33.61
C PHE A 139 -29.10 -13.58 -33.68
N SER A 140 -29.18 -14.90 -33.53
CA SER A 140 -30.45 -15.63 -33.48
C SER A 140 -30.97 -15.70 -32.04
N SER A 141 -32.08 -15.01 -31.75
CA SER A 141 -32.83 -15.17 -30.50
C SER A 141 -33.92 -16.23 -30.67
N VAL A 142 -33.95 -17.22 -29.78
CA VAL A 142 -35.05 -18.20 -29.71
C VAL A 142 -36.01 -17.81 -28.59
N SER A 143 -37.23 -17.43 -28.97
CA SER A 143 -38.36 -17.26 -28.06
C SER A 143 -39.23 -18.53 -28.05
N ALA A 144 -39.62 -19.00 -26.88
CA ALA A 144 -40.68 -20.00 -26.71
C ALA A 144 -41.69 -19.49 -25.68
N GLN A 145 -42.99 -19.64 -25.98
CA GLN A 145 -44.08 -18.99 -25.25
C GLN A 145 -44.53 -19.76 -24.01
N ALA A 146 -45.17 -19.04 -23.08
CA ALA A 146 -45.79 -19.60 -21.89
C ALA A 146 -47.16 -20.24 -22.19
N GLY A 147 -47.48 -21.34 -21.49
CA GLY A 147 -48.80 -21.95 -21.43
C GLY A 147 -49.27 -22.09 -19.98
N LEU A 148 -50.50 -21.62 -19.68
CA LEU A 148 -51.13 -21.63 -18.35
C LEU A 148 -52.18 -22.75 -18.26
N ILE A 149 -52.02 -23.71 -17.32
CA ILE A 149 -53.12 -24.55 -16.80
C ILE A 149 -52.98 -24.69 -15.26
N GLN A 150 -54.11 -24.88 -14.57
CA GLN A 150 -54.37 -24.55 -13.15
C GLN A 150 -53.95 -25.62 -12.11
N LYS A 151 -53.85 -25.19 -10.83
CA LYS A 151 -53.83 -26.04 -9.61
C LYS A 151 -55.25 -26.20 -9.03
N PRO A 152 -55.50 -27.25 -8.21
CA PRO A 152 -55.51 -27.08 -6.73
C PRO A 152 -54.73 -28.20 -5.99
N ARG A 153 -53.85 -27.90 -5.01
CA ARG A 153 -54.10 -27.75 -3.54
C ARG A 153 -54.62 -29.06 -2.87
N ASN A 154 -53.91 -29.67 -1.91
CA ASN A 154 -53.57 -29.10 -0.59
C ASN A 154 -52.41 -29.81 0.17
N HIS A 155 -51.60 -29.00 0.90
CA HIS A 155 -50.86 -29.23 2.19
C HIS A 155 -49.98 -30.51 2.40
N GLY A 156 -48.80 -30.47 3.02
CA GLY A 156 -48.11 -29.42 3.80
C GLY A 156 -46.56 -29.52 3.74
N VAL A 157 -45.85 -28.79 4.61
CA VAL A 157 -44.47 -28.31 4.36
C VAL A 157 -43.34 -29.17 4.95
N THR A 158 -42.32 -29.46 4.13
CA THR A 158 -40.90 -29.76 4.45
C THR A 158 -40.04 -28.94 3.46
N SER A 159 -38.76 -28.57 3.67
CA SER A 159 -37.67 -29.24 4.38
C SER A 159 -36.67 -28.26 5.04
N HIS A 160 -35.90 -28.77 6.00
CA HIS A 160 -34.70 -28.15 6.58
C HIS A 160 -33.46 -28.28 5.68
N TYR A 161 -32.46 -27.44 5.99
CA TYR A 161 -30.99 -27.61 5.97
C TYR A 161 -30.33 -28.76 5.18
N GLY A 162 -29.23 -28.39 4.52
CA GLY A 162 -27.98 -29.16 4.56
C GLY A 162 -27.60 -29.90 3.28
N LEU A 163 -26.62 -29.36 2.54
CA LEU A 163 -25.85 -30.12 1.56
C LEU A 163 -24.37 -30.14 1.94
N LYS A 164 -23.84 -31.37 2.05
CA LYS A 164 -22.47 -31.67 2.43
C LYS A 164 -21.51 -31.33 1.29
N ALA A 165 -20.28 -30.95 1.65
CA ALA A 165 -19.16 -31.01 0.73
C ALA A 165 -18.93 -32.47 0.30
N SER A 166 -18.85 -32.70 -1.01
CA SER A 166 -18.43 -33.97 -1.59
C SER A 166 -17.00 -33.84 -2.09
N SER A 167 -16.10 -34.64 -1.53
CA SER A 167 -14.68 -34.67 -1.90
C SER A 167 -14.47 -35.35 -3.26
N SER A 168 -14.30 -34.56 -4.32
CA SER A 168 -13.85 -35.03 -5.63
C SER A 168 -12.33 -34.99 -5.72
N SER A 169 -11.67 -36.12 -5.47
CA SER A 169 -10.26 -36.30 -5.80
C SER A 169 -10.09 -36.43 -7.31
N VAL A 170 -9.38 -35.47 -7.93
CA VAL A 170 -9.04 -35.53 -9.36
C VAL A 170 -7.70 -36.24 -9.52
N SER A 171 -7.75 -37.49 -10.00
CA SER A 171 -6.54 -38.25 -10.38
C SER A 171 -6.23 -38.01 -11.85
N PHE A 172 -4.99 -37.64 -12.17
CA PHE A 172 -4.51 -37.60 -13.54
C PHE A 172 -4.36 -39.02 -14.10
N GLY A 173 -5.16 -39.36 -15.11
CA GLY A 173 -5.01 -40.57 -15.91
C GLY A 173 -4.31 -40.27 -17.23
N PHE A 174 -3.19 -40.95 -17.49
CA PHE A 174 -2.51 -40.91 -18.78
C PHE A 174 -3.21 -41.87 -19.74
N GLU A 175 -3.68 -41.40 -20.90
CA GLU A 175 -4.25 -42.28 -21.92
C GLU A 175 -3.14 -43.04 -22.66
N SER A 176 -3.18 -44.37 -22.57
CA SER A 176 -2.59 -45.24 -23.58
C SER A 176 -3.54 -46.42 -23.84
N SER A 177 -4.05 -46.49 -25.06
CA SER A 177 -4.91 -47.56 -25.55
C SER A 177 -4.16 -48.90 -25.67
N PHE A 178 -4.87 -50.03 -25.48
CA PHE A 178 -4.94 -51.16 -26.43
C PHE A 178 -5.89 -52.28 -25.92
N LEU A 179 -6.29 -53.19 -26.83
CA LEU A 179 -7.36 -54.18 -26.62
C LEU A 179 -7.00 -55.37 -25.68
N GLY A 180 -8.02 -55.94 -25.01
CA GLY A 180 -7.91 -57.27 -24.37
C GLY A 180 -9.23 -57.76 -23.74
N ARG A 181 -9.67 -58.98 -24.05
CA ARG A 181 -10.95 -59.58 -23.60
C ARG A 181 -10.74 -60.60 -22.47
N ASN A 182 -11.74 -60.68 -21.58
CA ASN A 182 -12.17 -61.84 -20.78
C ASN A 182 -11.35 -62.37 -19.56
N ALA A 183 -12.07 -62.44 -18.43
CA ALA A 183 -12.17 -63.53 -17.45
C ALA A 183 -10.92 -64.00 -16.64
N SER A 184 -10.98 -63.82 -15.31
CA SER A 184 -11.42 -64.89 -14.38
C SER A 184 -11.35 -64.44 -12.92
N LEU A 185 -12.17 -65.05 -12.05
CA LEU A 185 -12.19 -64.80 -10.61
C LEU A 185 -11.08 -65.57 -9.88
N ARG A 186 -10.26 -64.89 -9.09
CA ARG A 186 -9.56 -65.51 -7.96
C ARG A 186 -9.36 -64.50 -6.83
N ALA A 187 -10.05 -64.71 -5.72
CA ALA A 187 -9.92 -63.88 -4.54
C ALA A 187 -8.58 -64.14 -3.84
N SER A 188 -7.81 -63.07 -3.61
CA SER A 188 -6.58 -63.09 -2.82
C SER A 188 -6.70 -62.06 -1.71
N VAL A 189 -6.67 -62.50 -0.45
CA VAL A 189 -6.79 -61.63 0.72
C VAL A 189 -5.49 -60.85 0.90
N ALA A 190 -5.51 -59.55 0.59
CA ALA A 190 -4.40 -58.66 0.90
C ALA A 190 -4.50 -58.17 2.37
N PRO A 191 -3.40 -58.12 3.13
CA PRO A 191 -3.42 -57.60 4.49
C PRO A 191 -3.68 -56.08 4.47
N ARG A 192 -4.54 -55.63 5.39
CA ARG A 192 -4.92 -54.22 5.53
C ARG A 192 -3.74 -53.42 6.10
N ILE A 193 -2.92 -52.82 5.23
CA ILE A 193 -1.94 -51.81 5.64
C ILE A 193 -2.74 -50.60 6.12
N VAL A 194 -2.82 -50.42 7.44
CA VAL A 194 -3.36 -49.20 8.04
C VAL A 194 -2.31 -48.10 7.83
N PRO A 195 -2.61 -46.98 7.14
CA PRO A 195 -1.68 -45.87 7.05
C PRO A 195 -1.43 -45.34 8.46
N LYS A 196 -0.18 -45.43 8.93
CA LYS A 196 0.23 -44.82 10.19
C LYS A 196 0.13 -43.31 10.02
N ALA A 197 -0.92 -42.72 10.57
CA ALA A 197 -1.16 -41.28 10.47
C ALA A 197 0.03 -40.53 11.08
N THR A 198 0.88 -39.97 10.23
CA THR A 198 1.84 -38.95 10.63
C THR A 198 1.03 -37.78 11.16
N SER A 199 1.18 -37.47 12.44
CA SER A 199 0.58 -36.30 13.06
C SER A 199 1.27 -35.04 12.55
N GLY A 200 0.98 -34.67 11.30
CA GLY A 200 1.22 -33.32 10.82
C GLY A 200 0.44 -32.39 11.74
N SER A 201 1.15 -31.50 12.43
CA SER A 201 0.52 -30.44 13.21
C SER A 201 -0.36 -29.63 12.26
N GLN A 202 -1.68 -29.84 12.34
CA GLN A 202 -2.65 -28.98 11.70
C GLN A 202 -2.60 -27.65 12.44
N ILE A 203 -1.69 -26.78 12.01
CA ILE A 203 -1.71 -25.38 12.40
C ILE A 203 -3.00 -24.82 11.81
N SER A 204 -4.09 -24.85 12.58
CA SER A 204 -5.23 -23.98 12.30
C SER A 204 -4.71 -22.55 12.48
N PRO A 205 -4.64 -21.72 11.42
CA PRO A 205 -4.15 -20.36 11.56
C PRO A 205 -5.12 -19.61 12.47
N GLN A 206 -4.73 -19.47 13.73
CA GLN A 206 -5.37 -18.54 14.64
C GLN A 206 -4.89 -17.15 14.26
N ALA A 207 -5.85 -16.28 13.95
CA ALA A 207 -5.63 -14.86 13.86
C ALA A 207 -4.92 -14.41 15.15
N SER A 208 -3.66 -14.01 15.04
CA SER A 208 -2.75 -13.86 16.19
C SER A 208 -1.87 -12.61 16.12
N TYR A 209 -1.69 -12.03 14.93
CA TYR A 209 -0.80 -10.89 14.72
C TYR A 209 -1.55 -9.58 14.54
N LYS A 210 -0.97 -8.51 15.08
CA LYS A 210 -1.45 -7.14 14.95
C LYS A 210 -0.67 -6.40 13.88
N VAL A 211 -1.39 -5.78 12.93
CA VAL A 211 -0.79 -5.05 11.82
C VAL A 211 -1.26 -3.60 11.84
N ALA A 212 -0.34 -2.64 11.81
CA ALA A 212 -0.66 -1.21 11.67
C ALA A 212 -0.35 -0.71 10.27
N VAL A 213 -1.28 0.05 9.67
CA VAL A 213 -1.08 0.76 8.39
C VAL A 213 -1.07 2.26 8.66
N LEU A 214 0.11 2.88 8.53
CA LEU A 214 0.31 4.32 8.73
C LEU A 214 0.20 5.04 7.37
N GLY A 215 -0.87 5.81 7.18
CA GLY A 215 -1.30 6.34 5.88
C GLY A 215 -2.46 5.54 5.26
N ALA A 216 -3.33 4.98 6.11
CA ALA A 216 -4.41 4.06 5.73
C ALA A 216 -5.51 4.70 4.86
N ALA A 217 -5.73 6.02 4.93
CA ALA A 217 -6.71 6.69 4.09
C ALA A 217 -6.16 7.08 2.71
N GLY A 218 -4.85 6.94 2.49
CA GLY A 218 -4.19 7.19 1.20
C GLY A 218 -4.55 6.17 0.11
N GLY A 219 -4.22 6.50 -1.15
CA GLY A 219 -4.55 5.69 -2.32
C GLY A 219 -3.89 4.30 -2.39
N ILE A 220 -2.79 4.08 -1.65
CA ILE A 220 -2.23 2.73 -1.39
C ILE A 220 -2.85 2.14 -0.11
N GLY A 221 -3.02 2.96 0.93
CA GLY A 221 -3.49 2.54 2.25
C GLY A 221 -4.85 1.85 2.25
N GLN A 222 -5.84 2.38 1.53
CA GLN A 222 -7.19 1.79 1.49
C GLN A 222 -7.21 0.37 0.89
N PRO A 223 -6.73 0.13 -0.36
CA PRO A 223 -6.67 -1.23 -0.92
C PRO A 223 -5.69 -2.15 -0.16
N LEU A 224 -4.64 -1.60 0.47
CA LEU A 224 -3.74 -2.39 1.32
C LEU A 224 -4.44 -2.87 2.60
N GLY A 225 -5.20 -1.99 3.25
CA GLY A 225 -6.02 -2.33 4.42
C GLY A 225 -7.06 -3.42 4.10
N LEU A 226 -7.70 -3.36 2.93
CA LEU A 226 -8.59 -4.41 2.45
C LEU A 226 -7.88 -5.77 2.33
N LEU A 227 -6.70 -5.79 1.69
CA LEU A 227 -5.95 -7.04 1.49
C LEU A 227 -5.42 -7.62 2.81
N ILE A 228 -4.96 -6.78 3.74
CA ILE A 228 -4.52 -7.22 5.08
C ILE A 228 -5.72 -7.74 5.89
N LYS A 229 -6.88 -7.06 5.83
CA LYS A 229 -8.14 -7.50 6.45
C LYS A 229 -8.59 -8.88 5.94
N MET A 230 -8.21 -9.28 4.73
CA MET A 230 -8.53 -10.61 4.18
C MET A 230 -7.60 -11.73 4.68
N SER A 231 -6.46 -11.44 5.31
CA SER A 231 -5.53 -12.47 5.81
C SER A 231 -6.10 -13.17 7.06
N PRO A 232 -6.04 -14.52 7.15
CA PRO A 232 -6.47 -15.26 8.33
C PRO A 232 -5.48 -15.17 9.51
N LEU A 233 -4.26 -14.66 9.28
CA LEU A 233 -3.22 -14.54 10.30
C LEU A 233 -3.38 -13.28 11.19
N VAL A 234 -4.15 -12.29 10.72
CA VAL A 234 -4.31 -10.98 11.38
C VAL A 234 -5.46 -11.02 12.39
N SER A 235 -5.19 -10.67 13.65
CA SER A 235 -6.18 -10.52 14.72
C SER A 235 -6.69 -9.08 14.83
N GLU A 236 -5.82 -8.09 14.71
CA GLU A 236 -6.14 -6.67 14.79
C GLU A 236 -5.46 -5.90 13.66
N LEU A 237 -6.24 -5.11 12.93
CA LEU A 237 -5.80 -4.20 11.87
C LEU A 237 -5.98 -2.78 12.35
N HIS A 238 -4.88 -2.14 12.72
CA HIS A 238 -4.86 -0.74 13.16
C HIS A 238 -4.66 0.16 11.95
N LEU A 239 -5.60 1.07 11.71
CA LEU A 239 -5.57 2.00 10.59
C LEU A 239 -5.29 3.39 11.13
N TYR A 240 -4.15 3.97 10.74
CA TYR A 240 -3.78 5.33 11.11
C TYR A 240 -3.72 6.25 9.90
N ASP A 241 -4.27 7.45 10.04
CA ASP A 241 -4.02 8.56 9.13
C ASP A 241 -4.24 9.91 9.83
N ILE A 242 -3.85 11.02 9.20
CA ILE A 242 -4.12 12.36 9.72
C ILE A 242 -5.59 12.78 9.54
N ALA A 243 -6.31 12.14 8.62
CA ALA A 243 -7.72 12.42 8.33
C ALA A 243 -8.42 11.21 7.69
N ASN A 244 -9.76 11.22 7.66
CA ASN A 244 -10.64 10.32 6.90
C ASN A 244 -10.59 8.81 7.23
N VAL A 245 -9.68 8.35 8.09
CA VAL A 245 -9.49 6.92 8.40
C VAL A 245 -10.69 6.26 9.06
N LYS A 246 -11.53 7.00 9.81
CA LYS A 246 -12.75 6.47 10.45
C LYS A 246 -13.74 5.86 9.45
N GLY A 247 -13.88 6.49 8.28
CA GLY A 247 -14.73 5.96 7.20
C GLY A 247 -14.16 4.67 6.60
N VAL A 248 -12.84 4.62 6.42
CA VAL A 248 -12.13 3.43 5.91
C VAL A 248 -12.22 2.26 6.89
N ALA A 249 -12.08 2.52 8.19
CA ALA A 249 -12.22 1.50 9.23
C ALA A 249 -13.66 0.97 9.32
N ALA A 250 -14.67 1.85 9.26
CA ALA A 250 -16.07 1.45 9.25
C ALA A 250 -16.41 0.57 8.04
N ASP A 251 -15.94 0.93 6.83
CA ASP A 251 -16.13 0.15 5.61
C ASP A 251 -15.48 -1.25 5.72
N LEU A 252 -14.20 -1.30 6.10
CA LEU A 252 -13.46 -2.56 6.28
C LEU A 252 -13.99 -3.43 7.44
N SER A 253 -14.64 -2.84 8.45
CA SER A 253 -15.24 -3.59 9.56
C SER A 253 -16.38 -4.51 9.11
N HIS A 254 -17.04 -4.20 7.98
CA HIS A 254 -18.10 -5.02 7.41
C HIS A 254 -17.59 -6.29 6.70
N CYS A 255 -16.29 -6.40 6.42
CA CYS A 255 -15.72 -7.60 5.79
C CYS A 255 -15.69 -8.77 6.79
N ASN A 256 -16.28 -9.90 6.39
CA ASN A 256 -16.54 -11.10 7.21
C ASN A 256 -15.30 -12.01 7.42
N SER A 257 -14.18 -11.40 7.77
CA SER A 257 -12.89 -12.03 8.09
C SER A 257 -12.52 -11.81 9.57
N PRO A 258 -11.58 -12.58 10.17
CA PRO A 258 -11.40 -12.59 11.63
C PRO A 258 -10.81 -11.30 12.22
N ALA A 259 -10.02 -10.53 11.46
CA ALA A 259 -9.34 -9.34 11.99
C ALA A 259 -10.33 -8.26 12.46
N GLN A 260 -10.18 -7.79 13.71
CA GLN A 260 -10.84 -6.58 14.19
C GLN A 260 -10.19 -5.36 13.54
N VAL A 261 -10.98 -4.38 13.10
CA VAL A 261 -10.46 -3.12 12.51
C VAL A 261 -10.62 -2.00 13.52
N LEU A 262 -9.56 -1.21 13.73
CA LEU A 262 -9.52 -0.08 14.66
C LEU A 262 -9.00 1.18 13.94
N ASP A 263 -9.65 2.34 14.14
CA ASP A 263 -9.21 3.63 13.61
C ASP A 263 -8.41 4.46 14.62
N PHE A 264 -7.40 5.18 14.12
CA PHE A 264 -6.59 6.13 14.87
C PHE A 264 -6.34 7.38 14.02
N THR A 265 -6.90 8.52 14.42
CA THR A 265 -6.89 9.77 13.65
C THR A 265 -5.97 10.82 14.29
N GLY A 266 -4.93 11.21 13.56
CA GLY A 266 -4.07 12.33 13.91
C GLY A 266 -3.07 12.06 15.06
N PRO A 267 -2.11 12.98 15.30
CA PRO A 267 -0.90 12.69 16.07
C PRO A 267 -1.14 12.20 17.51
N SER A 268 -2.23 12.62 18.16
CA SER A 268 -2.60 12.19 19.52
C SER A 268 -2.98 10.71 19.62
N GLU A 269 -3.42 10.08 18.53
CA GLU A 269 -3.86 8.69 18.52
C GLU A 269 -2.77 7.73 17.98
N LEU A 270 -1.70 8.25 17.36
CA LEU A 270 -0.60 7.45 16.77
C LEU A 270 0.09 6.54 17.80
N ALA A 271 0.36 7.02 19.01
CA ALA A 271 0.98 6.21 20.06
C ALA A 271 0.08 5.03 20.48
N ASN A 272 -1.25 5.19 20.46
CA ASN A 272 -2.19 4.11 20.75
C ASN A 272 -2.30 3.13 19.57
N CYS A 273 -2.23 3.61 18.33
CA CYS A 273 -2.19 2.79 17.12
C CYS A 273 -1.04 1.76 17.13
N LEU A 274 0.09 2.12 17.74
CA LEU A 274 1.30 1.30 17.68
C LEU A 274 1.42 0.27 18.82
N LYS A 275 0.50 0.26 19.80
CA LYS A 275 0.60 -0.62 20.98
C LYS A 275 0.46 -2.10 20.63
N GLY A 276 1.52 -2.86 20.88
CA GLY A 276 1.54 -4.32 20.69
C GLY A 276 1.46 -4.75 19.23
N VAL A 277 1.85 -3.88 18.29
CA VAL A 277 1.87 -4.18 16.86
C VAL A 277 3.07 -5.05 16.50
N ASP A 278 2.84 -6.12 15.74
CA ASP A 278 3.89 -7.03 15.25
C ASP A 278 4.48 -6.57 13.91
N VAL A 279 3.65 -5.97 13.05
CA VAL A 279 4.05 -5.46 11.72
C VAL A 279 3.50 -4.05 11.50
N VAL A 280 4.39 -3.07 11.30
CA VAL A 280 4.04 -1.69 10.94
C VAL A 280 4.32 -1.48 9.46
N VAL A 281 3.32 -1.01 8.72
CA VAL A 281 3.41 -0.75 7.27
C VAL A 281 3.19 0.73 7.02
N ILE A 282 4.15 1.37 6.33
CA ILE A 282 4.16 2.81 6.11
C ILE A 282 4.04 3.13 4.61
N PRO A 283 2.82 3.14 4.05
CA PRO A 283 2.50 3.76 2.76
C PRO A 283 2.34 5.29 2.82
N ALA A 284 2.34 5.90 4.02
CA ALA A 284 2.20 7.35 4.19
C ALA A 284 3.21 8.14 3.34
N GLY A 285 2.71 9.12 2.60
CA GLY A 285 3.51 9.99 1.77
C GLY A 285 2.62 10.82 0.85
N VAL A 286 3.14 11.95 0.40
CA VAL A 286 2.47 12.79 -0.59
C VAL A 286 2.81 12.25 -1.99
N PRO A 287 1.82 11.99 -2.87
CA PRO A 287 2.09 11.67 -4.26
C PRO A 287 2.61 12.92 -4.97
N ARG A 288 3.51 12.74 -5.95
CA ARG A 288 4.05 13.86 -6.73
C ARG A 288 2.92 14.65 -7.41
N LYS A 289 2.83 15.95 -7.13
CA LYS A 289 1.87 16.88 -7.76
C LYS A 289 2.55 17.68 -8.88
N PRO A 290 1.80 18.17 -9.89
CA PRO A 290 2.31 19.16 -10.84
C PRO A 290 2.93 20.37 -10.11
N GLY A 291 4.07 20.86 -10.60
CA GLY A 291 4.82 21.96 -10.00
C GLY A 291 5.76 21.59 -8.85
N MET A 292 5.68 20.37 -8.28
CA MET A 292 6.57 19.92 -7.22
C MET A 292 7.91 19.40 -7.76
N THR A 293 9.04 19.88 -7.20
CA THR A 293 10.37 19.38 -7.56
C THR A 293 10.61 17.98 -6.97
N ARG A 294 11.68 17.30 -7.42
CA ARG A 294 12.09 16.01 -6.83
C ARG A 294 12.53 16.17 -5.37
N ASP A 295 13.11 17.32 -5.02
CA ASP A 295 13.62 17.59 -3.67
C ASP A 295 12.52 18.01 -2.69
N ASP A 296 11.51 18.75 -3.13
CA ASP A 296 10.33 19.05 -2.30
C ASP A 296 9.63 17.74 -1.87
N LEU A 297 9.40 16.84 -2.84
CA LEU A 297 8.79 15.54 -2.62
C LEU A 297 9.61 14.69 -1.64
N PHE A 298 10.94 14.69 -1.81
CA PHE A 298 11.85 14.04 -0.88
C PHE A 298 11.73 14.62 0.53
N ASN A 299 11.86 15.94 0.71
CA ASN A 299 11.85 16.58 2.03
C ASN A 299 10.52 16.37 2.78
N ILE A 300 9.39 16.42 2.06
CA ILE A 300 8.07 16.14 2.63
C ILE A 300 7.98 14.69 3.11
N ASN A 301 8.31 13.72 2.26
CA ASN A 301 8.18 12.31 2.61
C ASN A 301 9.25 11.86 3.63
N ALA A 302 10.44 12.44 3.60
CA ALA A 302 11.49 12.25 4.61
C ALA A 302 11.03 12.71 6.00
N SER A 303 10.36 13.87 6.08
CA SER A 303 9.79 14.38 7.33
C SER A 303 8.66 13.48 7.86
N ILE A 304 7.76 13.02 6.97
CA ILE A 304 6.69 12.07 7.31
C ILE A 304 7.26 10.76 7.85
N VAL A 305 8.22 10.15 7.14
CA VAL A 305 8.85 8.89 7.56
C VAL A 305 9.57 9.06 8.89
N LYS A 306 10.34 10.14 9.08
CA LYS A 306 11.00 10.45 10.35
C LYS A 306 10.00 10.43 11.51
N SER A 307 8.94 11.26 11.45
CA SER A 307 7.97 11.36 12.55
C SER A 307 7.21 10.07 12.84
N LEU A 308 6.89 9.28 11.81
CA LEU A 308 6.22 7.99 11.99
C LEU A 308 7.17 6.94 12.58
N VAL A 309 8.43 6.89 12.15
CA VAL A 309 9.43 5.95 12.68
C VAL A 309 9.88 6.34 14.09
N GLU A 310 9.92 7.62 14.43
CA GLU A 310 10.10 8.09 15.83
C GLU A 310 9.01 7.51 16.73
N ALA A 311 7.73 7.56 16.31
CA ALA A 311 6.63 6.98 17.06
C ALA A 311 6.70 5.44 17.15
N VAL A 312 7.15 4.75 16.08
CA VAL A 312 7.38 3.30 16.10
C VAL A 312 8.48 2.93 17.10
N ALA A 313 9.59 3.66 17.09
CA ALA A 313 10.69 3.48 18.04
C ALA A 313 10.24 3.60 19.50
N ASP A 314 9.35 4.56 19.78
CA ASP A 314 8.85 4.84 21.14
C ASP A 314 7.75 3.87 21.63
N ASN A 315 7.03 3.19 20.73
CA ASN A 315 5.82 2.43 21.08
C ASN A 315 5.83 0.94 20.70
N CYS A 316 6.57 0.54 19.66
CA CYS A 316 6.71 -0.85 19.21
C CYS A 316 8.06 -1.10 18.51
N PRO A 317 9.21 -0.89 19.19
CA PRO A 317 10.55 -1.04 18.60
C PRO A 317 10.84 -2.47 18.10
N ASP A 318 10.10 -3.46 18.58
CA ASP A 318 10.22 -4.87 18.17
C ASP A 318 9.39 -5.27 16.95
N ALA A 319 8.56 -4.37 16.40
CA ALA A 319 7.77 -4.66 15.21
C ALA A 319 8.65 -4.82 13.95
N PHE A 320 8.15 -5.54 12.94
CA PHE A 320 8.71 -5.48 11.59
C PHE A 320 8.23 -4.20 10.91
N ILE A 321 9.15 -3.38 10.40
CA ILE A 321 8.87 -2.04 9.87
C ILE A 321 9.00 -2.07 8.35
N HIS A 322 7.87 -1.94 7.65
CA HIS A 322 7.78 -1.99 6.19
C HIS A 322 7.64 -0.57 5.61
N ILE A 323 8.72 -0.03 5.06
CA ILE A 323 8.75 1.29 4.40
C ILE A 323 8.33 1.15 2.92
N ILE A 324 7.21 1.77 2.56
CA ILE A 324 6.71 1.92 1.18
C ILE A 324 6.84 3.39 0.73
N SER A 325 6.87 4.33 1.69
CA SER A 325 7.08 5.77 1.47
C SER A 325 8.26 6.06 0.55
N ASN A 326 7.97 6.64 -0.61
CA ASN A 326 8.98 6.93 -1.62
C ASN A 326 9.73 8.25 -1.35
N PRO A 327 11.03 8.37 -1.68
CA PRO A 327 11.86 7.35 -2.35
C PRO A 327 12.48 6.33 -1.37
N VAL A 328 12.19 5.02 -1.57
CA VAL A 328 12.61 3.93 -0.66
C VAL A 328 14.14 3.90 -0.43
N ASN A 329 14.92 4.17 -1.48
CA ASN A 329 16.39 4.24 -1.43
C ASN A 329 16.95 5.26 -0.42
N SER A 330 16.14 6.22 0.02
CA SER A 330 16.54 7.24 1.01
C SER A 330 15.70 7.17 2.30
N THR A 331 14.41 6.80 2.22
CA THR A 331 13.53 6.72 3.39
C THR A 331 13.86 5.55 4.31
N VAL A 332 14.41 4.45 3.80
CA VAL A 332 14.92 3.35 4.63
C VAL A 332 16.18 3.77 5.41
N PRO A 333 17.20 4.40 4.81
CA PRO A 333 18.30 5.03 5.54
C PRO A 333 17.84 6.05 6.60
N ILE A 334 16.85 6.91 6.29
CA ILE A 334 16.25 7.82 7.28
C ILE A 334 15.67 7.03 8.46
N ALA A 335 14.88 6.00 8.20
CA ALA A 335 14.29 5.16 9.23
C ALA A 335 15.36 4.47 10.10
N ALA A 336 16.44 3.97 9.48
CA ALA A 336 17.55 3.35 10.19
C ALA A 336 18.28 4.34 11.12
N GLU A 337 18.62 5.54 10.63
CA GLU A 337 19.27 6.56 11.47
C GLU A 337 18.35 7.04 12.60
N VAL A 338 17.05 7.24 12.35
CA VAL A 338 16.08 7.57 13.42
C VAL A 338 16.02 6.50 14.50
N LEU A 339 15.99 5.22 14.12
CA LEU A 339 16.01 4.10 15.08
C LEU A 339 17.34 4.01 15.84
N LYS A 340 18.47 4.36 15.21
CA LYS A 340 19.80 4.43 15.86
C LYS A 340 19.85 5.58 16.87
N GLN A 341 19.35 6.76 16.49
CA GLN A 341 19.23 7.94 17.37
C GLN A 341 18.34 7.64 18.60
N LYS A 342 17.31 6.81 18.42
CA LYS A 342 16.44 6.30 19.50
C LYS A 342 17.02 5.12 20.29
N GLY A 343 18.17 4.57 19.88
CA GLY A 343 18.84 3.46 20.56
C GLY A 343 18.19 2.08 20.41
N VAL A 344 17.25 1.91 19.47
CA VAL A 344 16.43 0.69 19.29
C VAL A 344 16.61 0.02 17.93
N TYR A 345 17.61 0.43 17.14
CA TYR A 345 17.80 -0.09 15.79
C TYR A 345 18.15 -1.58 15.74
N ASN A 346 17.31 -2.35 15.06
CA ASN A 346 17.59 -3.74 14.68
C ASN A 346 17.57 -3.86 13.14
N PRO A 347 18.73 -4.08 12.48
CA PRO A 347 18.80 -4.15 11.02
C PRO A 347 18.01 -5.32 10.42
N LYS A 348 17.67 -6.35 11.23
CA LYS A 348 16.89 -7.49 10.78
C LYS A 348 15.40 -7.21 10.66
N LYS A 349 14.89 -6.11 11.24
CA LYS A 349 13.46 -5.79 11.35
C LYS A 349 13.01 -4.57 10.51
N LEU A 350 13.93 -3.87 9.84
CA LEU A 350 13.61 -2.73 8.97
C LEU A 350 13.71 -3.13 7.50
N PHE A 351 12.62 -2.94 6.75
CA PHE A 351 12.45 -3.43 5.39
C PHE A 351 11.96 -2.34 4.44
N GLY A 352 12.69 -2.07 3.38
CA GLY A 352 12.16 -1.36 2.20
C GLY A 352 11.41 -2.33 1.30
N VAL A 353 10.14 -2.05 1.02
CA VAL A 353 9.27 -2.94 0.24
C VAL A 353 9.51 -2.76 -1.25
N THR A 354 10.40 -3.57 -1.83
CA THR A 354 10.69 -3.60 -3.28
C THR A 354 9.90 -4.67 -4.04
N THR A 355 9.00 -5.38 -3.37
CA THR A 355 8.20 -6.50 -3.89
C THR A 355 7.43 -6.17 -5.17
N LEU A 356 7.07 -4.89 -5.41
CA LEU A 356 6.39 -4.48 -6.64
C LEU A 356 7.25 -4.70 -7.88
N ASP A 357 8.57 -4.59 -7.76
CA ASP A 357 9.48 -4.78 -8.90
C ASP A 357 9.64 -6.26 -9.24
N VAL A 358 9.66 -7.14 -8.23
CA VAL A 358 9.55 -8.60 -8.42
C VAL A 358 8.22 -8.97 -9.09
N VAL A 359 7.10 -8.41 -8.61
CA VAL A 359 5.76 -8.66 -9.21
C VAL A 359 5.74 -8.22 -10.68
N ARG A 360 6.34 -7.08 -11.03
CA ARG A 360 6.50 -6.61 -12.41
C ARG A 360 7.41 -7.52 -13.23
N ALA A 361 8.57 -7.86 -12.71
CA ALA A 361 9.55 -8.72 -13.38
C ALA A 361 8.92 -10.09 -13.72
N ASN A 362 8.28 -10.74 -12.75
CA ASN A 362 7.59 -12.02 -12.96
C ASN A 362 6.49 -11.88 -14.02
N THR A 363 5.71 -10.78 -13.99
CA THR A 363 4.65 -10.50 -14.97
C THR A 363 5.20 -10.34 -16.39
N PHE A 364 6.24 -9.52 -16.57
CA PHE A 364 6.78 -9.21 -17.89
C PHE A 364 7.60 -10.38 -18.46
N VAL A 365 8.35 -11.11 -17.63
CA VAL A 365 9.05 -12.33 -18.05
C VAL A 365 8.07 -13.43 -18.43
N ALA A 366 7.00 -13.65 -17.65
CA ALA A 366 5.95 -14.60 -18.00
C ALA A 366 5.31 -14.28 -19.35
N GLN A 367 5.01 -13.00 -19.62
CA GLN A 367 4.48 -12.54 -20.90
C GLN A 367 5.49 -12.75 -22.05
N LYS A 368 6.74 -12.31 -21.90
CA LYS A 368 7.77 -12.38 -22.95
C LYS A 368 8.16 -13.81 -23.32
N LYS A 369 8.20 -14.71 -22.33
CA LYS A 369 8.59 -16.12 -22.49
C LYS A 369 7.42 -17.11 -22.54
N ASN A 370 6.18 -16.61 -22.57
CA ASN A 370 4.95 -17.41 -22.59
C ASN A 370 4.91 -18.49 -21.47
N LEU A 371 5.34 -18.10 -20.26
CA LEU A 371 5.35 -18.96 -19.08
C LEU A 371 4.07 -18.78 -18.26
N LYS A 372 3.73 -19.78 -17.44
CA LYS A 372 2.68 -19.64 -16.44
C LYS A 372 3.17 -18.72 -15.33
N LEU A 373 2.50 -17.58 -15.13
CA LEU A 373 2.91 -16.55 -14.16
C LEU A 373 3.13 -17.08 -12.73
N ILE A 374 2.35 -18.07 -12.29
CA ILE A 374 2.46 -18.65 -10.95
C ILE A 374 3.78 -19.41 -10.73
N ASP A 375 4.41 -19.89 -11.80
CA ASP A 375 5.67 -20.64 -11.75
C ASP A 375 6.90 -19.70 -11.88
N VAL A 376 6.71 -18.41 -12.19
CA VAL A 376 7.80 -17.46 -12.47
C VAL A 376 8.26 -16.73 -11.20
N ASP A 377 9.57 -16.79 -10.94
CA ASP A 377 10.29 -16.08 -9.89
C ASP A 377 11.59 -15.46 -10.46
N VAL A 378 11.65 -14.13 -10.49
CA VAL A 378 12.80 -13.34 -10.93
C VAL A 378 13.33 -12.57 -9.70
N PRO A 379 14.56 -12.84 -9.21
CA PRO A 379 15.17 -12.00 -8.18
C PRO A 379 15.37 -10.56 -8.72
N VAL A 380 15.03 -9.56 -7.91
CA VAL A 380 15.28 -8.15 -8.22
C VAL A 380 16.09 -7.54 -7.09
N VAL A 381 17.24 -6.96 -7.44
CA VAL A 381 18.26 -6.48 -6.50
C VAL A 381 18.59 -5.00 -6.72
N GLY A 382 19.41 -4.41 -5.84
CA GLY A 382 19.82 -3.00 -5.94
C GLY A 382 18.98 -2.06 -5.07
N GLY A 383 17.98 -1.42 -5.66
CA GLY A 383 17.09 -0.42 -5.05
C GLY A 383 15.73 -0.36 -5.75
N HIS A 384 15.02 0.76 -5.59
CA HIS A 384 13.61 0.95 -6.01
C HIS A 384 13.40 2.21 -6.88
N ALA A 385 14.40 2.65 -7.63
CA ALA A 385 14.30 3.83 -8.50
C ALA A 385 15.17 3.73 -9.75
N GLY A 386 14.56 3.85 -10.94
CA GLY A 386 15.30 3.92 -12.20
C GLY A 386 16.28 2.75 -12.37
N ILE A 387 17.54 3.06 -12.71
CA ILE A 387 18.59 2.05 -12.90
C ILE A 387 18.95 1.26 -11.64
N THR A 388 18.54 1.73 -10.45
CA THR A 388 18.76 0.97 -9.21
C THR A 388 17.94 -0.31 -9.12
N ILE A 389 16.89 -0.47 -9.93
CA ILE A 389 16.14 -1.71 -10.03
C ILE A 389 16.87 -2.65 -11.00
N LEU A 390 17.53 -3.70 -10.48
CA LEU A 390 18.24 -4.69 -11.29
C LEU A 390 17.54 -6.07 -11.23
N PRO A 391 16.75 -6.44 -12.26
CA PRO A 391 16.24 -7.80 -12.38
C PRO A 391 17.36 -8.76 -12.80
N LEU A 392 17.61 -9.79 -11.99
CA LEU A 392 18.59 -10.84 -12.30
C LEU A 392 17.94 -11.88 -13.22
N LEU A 393 17.77 -11.52 -14.50
CA LEU A 393 17.14 -12.36 -15.51
C LEU A 393 17.88 -13.70 -15.69
N SER A 394 19.19 -13.74 -15.49
CA SER A 394 19.98 -14.99 -15.51
C SER A 394 19.65 -15.97 -14.38
N LYS A 395 19.00 -15.49 -13.31
CA LYS A 395 18.58 -16.26 -12.14
C LYS A 395 17.07 -16.59 -12.14
N THR A 396 16.36 -16.29 -13.23
CA THR A 396 14.93 -16.58 -13.40
C THR A 396 14.63 -18.07 -13.15
N ARG A 397 13.55 -18.34 -12.43
CA ARG A 397 12.95 -19.66 -12.28
C ARG A 397 11.54 -19.65 -12.91
N PRO A 398 11.13 -20.67 -13.69
CA PRO A 398 11.97 -21.74 -14.25
C PRO A 398 13.08 -21.15 -15.14
N SER A 399 14.19 -21.88 -15.28
CA SER A 399 15.33 -21.43 -16.09
C SER A 399 14.93 -21.26 -17.55
N VAL A 400 15.17 -20.08 -18.10
CA VAL A 400 14.90 -19.71 -19.50
C VAL A 400 16.03 -18.84 -20.04
N THR A 401 16.33 -18.99 -21.33
CA THR A 401 17.35 -18.19 -22.02
C THR A 401 16.75 -16.89 -22.56
N PHE A 402 17.51 -15.81 -22.46
CA PHE A 402 17.20 -14.50 -23.04
C PHE A 402 18.29 -14.13 -24.05
N THR A 403 17.94 -13.45 -25.14
CA THR A 403 18.93 -12.75 -25.97
C THR A 403 19.38 -11.47 -25.29
N GLU A 404 20.43 -10.83 -25.80
CA GLU A 404 20.90 -9.54 -25.27
C GLU A 404 19.83 -8.45 -25.41
N GLU A 405 19.12 -8.43 -26.54
CA GLU A 405 18.03 -7.48 -26.82
C GLU A 405 16.84 -7.71 -25.89
N GLU A 406 16.44 -8.96 -25.66
CA GLU A 406 15.37 -9.28 -24.70
C GLU A 406 15.75 -8.90 -23.27
N THR A 407 17.02 -9.12 -22.90
CA THR A 407 17.57 -8.78 -21.58
C THR A 407 17.53 -7.26 -21.37
N GLU A 408 17.94 -6.49 -22.37
CA GLU A 408 17.94 -5.03 -22.32
C GLU A 408 16.52 -4.45 -22.33
N GLU A 409 15.63 -4.96 -23.19
CA GLU A 409 14.22 -4.55 -23.29
C GLU A 409 13.47 -4.80 -21.97
N LEU A 410 13.58 -6.01 -21.42
CA LEU A 410 12.94 -6.36 -20.15
C LEU A 410 13.49 -5.55 -18.99
N THR A 411 14.81 -5.38 -18.90
CA THR A 411 15.45 -4.59 -17.84
C THR A 411 14.96 -3.14 -17.87
N LYS A 412 15.00 -2.48 -19.03
CA LYS A 412 14.49 -1.12 -19.21
C LYS A 412 13.01 -1.01 -18.87
N ARG A 413 12.19 -1.99 -19.26
CA ARG A 413 10.74 -1.99 -18.96
C ARG A 413 10.48 -2.15 -17.46
N ILE A 414 11.17 -3.06 -16.79
CA ILE A 414 11.05 -3.28 -15.33
C ILE A 414 11.42 -2.00 -14.57
N GLN A 415 12.54 -1.36 -14.93
CA GLN A 415 13.00 -0.10 -14.35
C GLN A 415 12.01 1.07 -14.55
N ASN A 416 11.34 1.13 -15.70
CA ASN A 416 10.46 2.24 -16.07
C ASN A 416 8.95 1.99 -15.83
N ALA A 417 8.54 0.80 -15.41
CA ALA A 417 7.14 0.45 -15.14
C ALA A 417 6.47 1.28 -14.02
N GLY A 418 7.24 2.05 -13.24
CA GLY A 418 6.71 3.12 -12.39
C GLY A 418 6.21 4.32 -13.20
N THR A 419 7.02 4.76 -14.16
CA THR A 419 6.75 5.87 -15.08
C THR A 419 5.59 5.53 -16.02
N GLU A 420 5.57 4.33 -16.61
CA GLU A 420 4.47 3.86 -17.49
C GLU A 420 3.09 4.05 -16.83
N VAL A 421 2.96 3.74 -15.53
CA VAL A 421 1.70 3.89 -14.80
C VAL A 421 1.36 5.35 -14.50
N VAL A 422 2.36 6.21 -14.26
CA VAL A 422 2.14 7.66 -14.08
C VAL A 422 1.67 8.31 -15.37
N GLU A 423 2.26 7.92 -16.51
CA GLU A 423 1.88 8.38 -17.84
C GLU A 423 0.48 7.89 -18.24
N ALA A 424 0.18 6.61 -18.02
CA ALA A 424 -1.14 6.04 -18.26
C ALA A 424 -2.24 6.66 -17.37
N LYS A 425 -1.88 7.18 -16.19
CA LYS A 425 -2.75 7.97 -15.31
C LYS A 425 -2.78 9.47 -15.63
N ALA A 426 -2.17 9.90 -16.73
CA ALA A 426 -2.04 11.31 -17.13
C ALA A 426 -1.49 12.22 -16.00
N GLY A 427 -0.57 11.69 -15.18
CA GLY A 427 0.00 12.40 -14.03
C GLY A 427 -0.89 12.46 -12.78
N ALA A 428 -2.10 11.88 -12.79
CA ALA A 428 -3.04 11.86 -11.65
C ALA A 428 -2.65 10.88 -10.51
N GLY A 429 -1.35 10.58 -10.37
CA GLY A 429 -0.80 9.69 -9.35
C GLY A 429 -0.02 8.51 -9.94
N SER A 430 0.59 7.72 -9.05
CA SER A 430 1.42 6.55 -9.36
C SER A 430 0.66 5.23 -9.19
N ALA A 431 1.36 4.09 -9.25
CA ALA A 431 0.81 2.78 -8.95
C ALA A 431 0.23 2.71 -7.52
N THR A 432 -1.06 2.37 -7.43
CA THR A 432 -1.79 2.27 -6.15
C THR A 432 -2.21 0.83 -5.87
N LEU A 433 -3.04 0.26 -6.74
CA LEU A 433 -3.61 -1.09 -6.57
C LEU A 433 -2.53 -2.19 -6.62
N SER A 434 -1.62 -2.15 -7.59
CA SER A 434 -0.52 -3.11 -7.69
C SER A 434 0.51 -2.95 -6.57
N MET A 435 0.72 -1.73 -6.06
CA MET A 435 1.56 -1.50 -4.88
C MET A 435 0.92 -2.06 -3.61
N ALA A 436 -0.40 -1.88 -3.43
CA ALA A 436 -1.13 -2.50 -2.33
C ALA A 436 -1.08 -4.03 -2.38
N TYR A 437 -1.23 -4.64 -3.56
CA TYR A 437 -1.02 -6.08 -3.76
C TYR A 437 0.39 -6.53 -3.36
N ALA A 438 1.43 -5.86 -3.86
CA ALA A 438 2.81 -6.21 -3.57
C ALA A 438 3.17 -6.03 -2.07
N ALA A 439 2.67 -4.96 -1.45
CA ALA A 439 2.83 -4.73 -0.02
C ALA A 439 2.08 -5.75 0.84
N ALA A 440 0.85 -6.13 0.46
CA ALA A 440 0.10 -7.17 1.15
C ALA A 440 0.77 -8.55 1.05
N ARG A 441 1.37 -8.89 -0.10
CA ARG A 441 2.23 -10.09 -0.24
C ARG A 441 3.40 -10.05 0.74
N PHE A 442 4.10 -8.93 0.85
CA PHE A 442 5.25 -8.81 1.75
C PHE A 442 4.82 -8.88 3.23
N VAL A 443 3.66 -8.31 3.58
CA VAL A 443 3.04 -8.48 4.91
C VAL A 443 2.71 -9.95 5.17
N GLU A 444 2.05 -10.65 4.26
CA GLU A 444 1.72 -12.08 4.42
C GLU A 444 2.97 -12.95 4.59
N SER A 445 4.04 -12.69 3.82
CA SER A 445 5.35 -13.34 4.01
C SER A 445 5.93 -13.05 5.41
N SER A 446 5.88 -11.81 5.90
CA SER A 446 6.29 -11.48 7.28
C SER A 446 5.44 -12.18 8.35
N LEU A 447 4.11 -12.28 8.16
CA LEU A 447 3.22 -12.97 9.08
C LEU A 447 3.49 -14.49 9.13
N ARG A 448 3.76 -15.13 7.98
CA ARG A 448 4.22 -16.52 7.92
C ARG A 448 5.56 -16.72 8.64
N ALA A 449 6.51 -15.80 8.44
CA ALA A 449 7.81 -15.85 9.10
C ALA A 449 7.69 -15.74 10.64
N LEU A 450 6.80 -14.85 11.14
CA LEU A 450 6.46 -14.74 12.56
C LEU A 450 5.77 -16.02 13.09
N ALA A 451 4.90 -16.65 12.30
CA ALA A 451 4.28 -17.95 12.63
C ALA A 451 5.32 -19.08 12.71
N GLY A 452 6.49 -18.91 12.08
CA GLY A 452 7.57 -19.90 12.05
C GLY A 452 7.53 -20.81 10.84
N ASP A 453 6.92 -20.36 9.74
CA ASP A 453 7.17 -20.93 8.42
C ASP A 453 8.68 -20.88 8.13
N PRO A 454 9.37 -22.03 7.95
CA PRO A 454 10.81 -22.06 7.79
C PRO A 454 11.26 -21.68 6.37
N ASP A 455 10.35 -21.47 5.41
CA ASP A 455 10.65 -21.33 3.98
C ASP A 455 10.04 -20.05 3.37
N VAL A 456 10.29 -18.92 4.03
CA VAL A 456 9.87 -17.59 3.57
C VAL A 456 11.05 -16.84 2.94
N TYR A 457 10.94 -16.50 1.65
CA TYR A 457 11.90 -15.62 0.97
C TYR A 457 11.18 -14.50 0.21
N GLU A 458 11.75 -13.31 0.26
CA GLU A 458 11.32 -12.14 -0.51
C GLU A 458 12.53 -11.29 -0.90
N CYS A 459 12.41 -10.45 -1.93
CA CYS A 459 13.39 -9.40 -2.19
C CYS A 459 12.98 -8.13 -1.43
N THR A 460 13.92 -7.49 -0.74
CA THR A 460 13.68 -6.29 0.07
C THR A 460 14.95 -5.47 0.26
N PHE A 461 14.81 -4.14 0.36
CA PHE A 461 15.90 -3.19 0.58
C PHE A 461 16.20 -3.04 2.08
N ILE A 462 17.32 -3.59 2.52
CA ILE A 462 17.72 -3.69 3.93
C ILE A 462 19.14 -3.16 4.15
N GLN A 463 19.57 -2.99 5.41
CA GLN A 463 21.01 -2.85 5.70
C GLN A 463 21.71 -4.15 5.28
N SER A 464 22.78 -4.06 4.50
CA SER A 464 23.39 -5.21 3.84
C SER A 464 24.91 -5.06 3.74
N GLU A 465 25.61 -6.20 3.71
CA GLU A 465 27.06 -6.33 3.52
C GLU A 465 27.40 -6.99 2.17
N LEU A 466 26.40 -7.24 1.31
CA LEU A 466 26.61 -7.81 -0.04
C LEU A 466 27.43 -6.92 -0.98
N THR A 467 27.54 -5.63 -0.68
CA THR A 467 28.24 -4.63 -1.49
C THR A 467 28.97 -3.65 -0.57
N ASP A 468 29.75 -2.74 -1.16
CA ASP A 468 30.36 -1.60 -0.48
C ASP A 468 29.34 -0.55 0.01
N LEU A 469 28.06 -0.68 -0.37
CA LEU A 469 26.96 0.18 0.08
C LEU A 469 26.29 -0.38 1.34
N PRO A 470 25.97 0.46 2.34
CA PRO A 470 25.39 -0.01 3.60
C PRO A 470 23.93 -0.47 3.48
N PHE A 471 23.23 -0.14 2.40
CA PHE A 471 21.87 -0.62 2.12
C PHE A 471 21.78 -1.16 0.70
N PHE A 472 21.14 -2.32 0.53
CA PHE A 472 21.00 -2.97 -0.77
C PHE A 472 19.76 -3.88 -0.81
N ALA A 473 19.05 -3.89 -1.94
CA ALA A 473 17.94 -4.81 -2.16
C ALA A 473 18.47 -6.16 -2.60
N SER A 474 18.03 -7.21 -1.93
CA SER A 474 18.44 -8.59 -2.21
C SER A 474 17.37 -9.57 -1.76
N ARG A 475 17.44 -10.81 -2.25
CA ARG A 475 16.62 -11.91 -1.75
C ARG A 475 17.10 -12.27 -0.34
N VAL A 476 16.18 -12.24 0.62
CA VAL A 476 16.44 -12.59 2.02
C VAL A 476 15.57 -13.75 2.44
N LYS A 477 16.04 -14.52 3.41
CA LYS A 477 15.21 -15.44 4.19
C LYS A 477 14.63 -14.70 5.39
N LEU A 478 13.31 -14.78 5.56
CA LEU A 478 12.61 -14.23 6.73
C LEU A 478 12.31 -15.35 7.74
N GLY A 479 12.39 -15.02 9.02
CA GLY A 479 11.97 -15.86 10.13
C GLY A 479 11.45 -15.03 11.30
N LYS A 480 11.24 -15.67 12.46
CA LYS A 480 10.57 -15.05 13.62
C LYS A 480 11.22 -13.76 14.14
N ASN A 481 12.51 -13.59 13.90
CA ASN A 481 13.30 -12.44 14.36
C ASN A 481 13.67 -11.48 13.21
N GLY A 482 12.99 -11.56 12.07
CA GLY A 482 13.28 -10.79 10.87
C GLY A 482 14.19 -11.53 9.90
N VAL A 483 15.17 -10.84 9.30
CA VAL A 483 16.16 -11.44 8.39
C VAL A 483 17.00 -12.52 9.08
N GLU A 484 16.89 -13.76 8.60
CA GLU A 484 17.72 -14.89 9.03
C GLU A 484 19.04 -14.95 8.23
N SER A 485 18.94 -14.84 6.91
CA SER A 485 20.07 -14.88 5.98
C SER A 485 19.78 -14.07 4.71
N VAL A 486 20.85 -13.66 4.01
CA VAL A 486 20.78 -12.97 2.71
C VAL A 486 21.30 -13.93 1.65
N SER A 487 20.66 -13.98 0.48
CA SER A 487 21.03 -14.88 -0.61
C SER A 487 22.26 -14.40 -1.36
N ALA A 488 23.06 -15.36 -1.83
CA ALA A 488 24.23 -15.14 -2.69
C ALA A 488 23.85 -14.95 -4.18
N ASP A 489 22.69 -14.35 -4.48
CA ASP A 489 22.16 -14.24 -5.84
C ASP A 489 23.08 -13.44 -6.80
N LEU A 490 24.00 -12.64 -6.24
CA LEU A 490 25.03 -11.89 -6.99
C LEU A 490 26.20 -12.76 -7.48
N GLU A 491 26.37 -13.99 -6.98
CA GLU A 491 27.41 -14.91 -7.46
C GLU A 491 27.08 -15.45 -8.85
N GLY A 492 28.01 -15.34 -9.79
CA GLY A 492 27.83 -15.85 -11.16
C GLY A 492 26.69 -15.14 -11.92
N VAL A 493 26.57 -13.83 -11.77
CA VAL A 493 25.77 -12.97 -12.66
C VAL A 493 26.45 -12.81 -14.02
N THR A 494 25.68 -12.45 -15.04
CA THR A 494 26.18 -12.21 -16.41
C THR A 494 26.98 -10.90 -16.52
N GLU A 495 27.73 -10.73 -17.61
CA GLU A 495 28.47 -9.47 -17.88
C GLU A 495 27.53 -8.26 -17.97
N TYR A 496 26.31 -8.44 -18.52
CA TYR A 496 25.29 -7.39 -18.55
C TYR A 496 24.85 -6.98 -17.13
N GLU A 497 24.49 -7.96 -16.30
CA GLU A 497 24.06 -7.74 -14.91
C GLU A 497 25.19 -7.15 -14.06
N ALA A 498 26.45 -7.58 -14.27
CA ALA A 498 27.62 -7.02 -13.59
C ALA A 498 27.86 -5.54 -13.96
N LYS A 499 27.78 -5.19 -15.25
CA LYS A 499 27.87 -3.78 -15.70
C LYS A 499 26.73 -2.93 -15.13
N ALA A 500 25.52 -3.45 -15.10
CA ALA A 500 24.36 -2.78 -14.51
C ALA A 500 24.50 -2.61 -12.98
N LEU A 501 25.06 -3.62 -12.29
CA LEU A 501 25.35 -3.59 -10.85
C LEU A 501 26.38 -2.51 -10.50
N GLU A 502 27.45 -2.34 -11.28
CA GLU A 502 28.41 -1.26 -11.04
C GLU A 502 27.82 0.13 -11.37
N ALA A 503 27.04 0.25 -12.45
CA ALA A 503 26.38 1.50 -12.80
C ALA A 503 25.37 1.96 -11.73
N LEU A 504 24.59 1.02 -11.17
CA LEU A 504 23.54 1.37 -10.20
C LEU A 504 24.07 1.77 -8.82
N LYS A 505 25.25 1.26 -8.42
CA LYS A 505 25.86 1.58 -7.13
C LYS A 505 26.06 3.08 -6.94
N ALA A 506 26.45 3.80 -7.99
CA ALA A 506 26.67 5.24 -7.94
C ALA A 506 25.39 6.03 -7.62
N GLU A 507 24.26 5.73 -8.28
CA GLU A 507 22.97 6.39 -8.03
C GLU A 507 22.39 5.98 -6.67
N LEU A 508 22.55 4.70 -6.30
CA LEU A 508 22.08 4.17 -5.03
C LEU A 508 22.84 4.79 -3.83
N LYS A 509 24.17 4.93 -3.95
CA LYS A 509 25.01 5.61 -2.95
C LYS A 509 24.54 7.03 -2.67
N GLY A 510 24.37 7.85 -3.71
CA GLY A 510 23.87 9.22 -3.56
C GLY A 510 22.47 9.30 -2.93
N SER A 511 21.61 8.30 -3.22
CA SER A 511 20.29 8.18 -2.59
C SER A 511 20.38 7.85 -1.10
N ILE A 512 21.29 6.94 -0.71
CA ILE A 512 21.54 6.54 0.68
C ILE A 512 22.13 7.71 1.49
N GLU A 513 23.20 8.33 0.98
CA GLU A 513 23.87 9.46 1.61
C GLU A 513 22.92 10.63 1.86
N LYS A 514 22.04 10.93 0.90
CA LYS A 514 20.98 11.94 1.05
C LYS A 514 20.00 11.63 2.18
N GLY A 515 19.64 10.36 2.38
CA GLY A 515 18.79 9.91 3.47
C GLY A 515 19.47 10.08 4.84
N ILE A 516 20.71 9.59 4.96
CA ILE A 516 21.51 9.70 6.19
C ILE A 516 21.74 11.18 6.55
N ALA A 517 22.14 12.01 5.58
CA ALA A 517 22.37 13.44 5.79
C ALA A 517 21.11 14.19 6.25
N PHE A 518 19.91 13.83 5.75
CA PHE A 518 18.66 14.39 6.25
C PHE A 518 18.42 14.06 7.72
N ALA A 519 18.58 12.79 8.12
CA ALA A 519 18.35 12.36 9.50
C ALA A 519 19.34 13.01 10.49
N ASN A 520 20.62 13.10 10.12
CA ASN A 520 21.65 13.68 10.98
C ASN A 520 21.49 15.20 11.14
N LYS A 521 21.20 15.92 10.05
CA LYS A 521 20.96 17.37 10.11
C LYS A 521 19.79 17.76 11.02
N GLN A 522 18.74 16.92 11.07
CA GLN A 522 17.61 17.14 11.97
C GLN A 522 17.97 16.84 13.45
N GLN A 523 18.87 15.89 13.71
CA GLN A 523 19.39 15.64 15.06
C GLN A 523 20.25 16.80 15.55
N GLU A 524 21.14 17.34 14.71
CA GLU A 524 21.95 18.53 15.02
C GLU A 524 21.06 19.75 15.32
N ALA A 525 20.02 19.97 14.50
CA ALA A 525 19.05 21.04 14.73
C ALA A 525 18.28 20.86 16.05
N ALA A 526 17.88 19.64 16.39
CA ALA A 526 17.18 19.33 17.64
C ALA A 526 18.08 19.42 18.88
N ALA A 527 19.40 19.19 18.74
CA ALA A 527 20.37 19.32 19.81
C ALA A 527 20.88 20.78 20.01
N SER A 528 20.49 21.69 19.11
CA SER A 528 20.88 23.12 19.14
C SER A 528 19.79 24.03 19.73
N VAL A 529 18.70 23.44 20.26
CA VAL A 529 17.52 24.10 20.85
C VAL A 529 17.36 23.63 22.29
#